data_AF-A0A7C5IL39-F1
#
_entry.id   AF-A0A7C5IL39-F1
#
_cell.length_a   1.000
_cell.length_b   1.000
_cell.length_c   1.000
_cell.angle_alpha   90.00
_cell.angle_beta   90.00
_cell.angle_gamma   90.00
#
_symmetry.space_group_name_H-M   'P 1'
#
loop_
_entity.id
_entity.type
_entity.pdbx_description
1 polymer ?
#
loop_
_entity_poly.entity_id
_entity_poly.type
_entity_poly.pdbx_seq_one_letter_code
_entity_poly.pdbx_strand_id
1 'polypeptide(L)'
;MKGSLIVHFLQFFASLVIVLVIIYSSYLIAFNIMRKNWINSKLFSETLASMLSSVSSSSFNISLKILVGKACDVNISNNKVNARIENEVYTEEIVFPNYIKMKESKSTCSTGFIFIKKSGDEVWIE
;
A
#
# COMPACT_ATOMS: atom_id res chain seq x y z
N MET A 1 30.96 18.47 50.59
CA MET A 1 30.50 18.71 49.19
C MET A 1 30.58 17.46 48.28
N LYS A 2 30.58 16.22 48.79
CA LYS A 2 30.63 15.00 47.95
C LYS A 2 29.24 14.41 47.61
N GLY A 3 28.24 14.60 48.47
CA GLY A 3 26.88 14.08 48.25
C GLY A 3 26.10 14.77 47.12
N SER A 4 26.32 16.07 46.90
CA SER A 4 25.63 16.84 45.83
C SER A 4 25.98 16.32 44.43
N LEU A 5 27.22 15.87 44.24
CA LEU A 5 27.71 15.43 42.94
C LEU A 5 27.07 14.09 42.53
N ILE A 6 26.87 13.19 43.49
CA ILE A 6 26.17 11.91 43.30
C ILE A 6 24.70 12.15 42.94
N VAL A 7 24.04 13.11 43.59
CA VAL A 7 22.63 13.45 43.31
C VAL A 7 22.46 14.01 41.89
N HIS A 8 23.34 14.92 41.46
CA HIS A 8 23.30 15.45 40.09
C HIS A 8 23.59 14.37 39.04
N PHE A 9 24.50 13.45 39.33
CA PHE A 9 24.79 12.32 38.45
C PHE A 9 23.56 11.41 38.32
N LEU A 10 22.92 11.06 39.44
CA LEU A 10 21.71 10.23 39.45
C LEU A 10 20.57 10.89 38.65
N GLN A 11 20.40 12.19 38.79
CA GLN A 11 19.38 12.97 38.09
C GLN A 11 19.64 13.06 36.58
N PHE A 12 20.91 13.13 36.17
CA PHE A 12 21.31 13.07 34.76
C PHE A 12 20.95 11.72 34.12
N PHE A 13 21.30 10.60 34.78
CA PHE A 13 20.96 9.27 34.26
C PHE A 13 19.45 9.02 34.25
N ALA A 14 18.72 9.47 35.28
CA ALA A 14 17.26 9.37 35.31
C ALA A 14 16.62 10.12 34.12
N SER A 15 17.12 11.33 33.83
CA SER A 15 16.65 12.11 32.68
C SER A 15 16.98 11.45 31.34
N LEU A 16 18.18 10.85 31.22
CA LEU A 16 18.60 10.11 30.03
C LEU A 16 17.70 8.89 29.78
N VAL A 17 17.36 8.14 30.83
CA VAL A 17 16.45 6.98 30.71
C VAL A 17 15.07 7.42 30.24
N ILE A 18 14.54 8.52 30.78
CA ILE A 18 13.23 9.06 30.36
C ILE A 18 13.25 9.43 28.87
N VAL A 19 14.30 10.10 28.40
CA VAL A 19 14.46 10.47 26.99
C VAL A 19 14.51 9.22 26.10
N LEU A 20 15.26 8.20 26.50
CA LEU A 20 15.35 6.94 25.75
C LEU A 20 14.00 6.22 25.67
N VAL A 21 13.24 6.20 26.76
CA VAL A 21 11.88 5.60 26.78
C VAL A 21 10.93 6.34 25.84
N ILE A 22 10.99 7.69 25.80
CA ILE A 22 10.16 8.50 24.90
C ILE A 22 10.52 8.21 23.43
N ILE A 23 11.81 8.15 23.10
CA ILE A 23 12.28 7.85 21.74
C ILE A 23 11.83 6.46 21.31
N TYR A 24 12.01 5.45 22.17
CA TYR A 24 11.62 4.07 21.87
C TYR A 24 10.10 3.92 21.69
N SER A 25 9.31 4.58 22.54
CA SER A 25 7.85 4.57 22.42
C SER A 25 7.38 5.22 21.12
N SER A 26 7.99 6.35 20.74
CA SER A 26 7.69 7.04 19.48
C SER A 26 8.02 6.18 18.26
N TYR A 27 9.15 5.47 18.30
CA TYR A 27 9.55 4.53 17.26
C TYR A 27 8.52 3.39 17.11
N LEU A 28 8.08 2.77 18.21
CA LEU A 28 7.09 1.70 18.18
C LEU A 28 5.74 2.16 17.61
N ILE A 29 5.31 3.37 17.94
CA ILE A 29 4.07 3.96 17.42
C ILE A 29 4.20 4.17 15.91
N ALA A 30 5.28 4.82 15.46
CA ALA A 30 5.52 5.07 14.04
C ALA A 30 5.62 3.76 13.25
N PHE A 31 6.33 2.76 13.79
CA PHE A 31 6.46 1.44 13.18
C PHE A 31 5.11 0.74 13.04
N ASN A 32 4.27 0.76 14.08
CA ASN A 32 2.94 0.14 14.03
C ASN A 32 1.99 0.86 13.05
N ILE A 33 2.07 2.18 12.96
CA ILE A 33 1.31 2.96 11.98
C ILE A 33 1.75 2.61 10.56
N MET A 34 3.07 2.61 10.29
CA MET A 34 3.61 2.25 8.99
C MET A 34 3.27 0.81 8.61
N ARG A 35 3.43 -0.14 9.53
CA ARG A 35 3.09 -1.55 9.30
C ARG A 35 1.61 -1.74 8.99
N LYS A 36 0.71 -1.05 9.70
CA LYS A 36 -0.74 -1.15 9.48
C LYS A 36 -1.17 -0.56 8.13
N ASN A 37 -0.57 0.55 7.71
CA ASN A 37 -0.81 1.13 6.39
C ASN A 37 -0.26 0.24 5.27
N TRP A 38 0.93 -0.32 5.45
CA TRP A 38 1.56 -1.23 4.50
C TRP A 38 0.72 -2.49 4.24
N ILE A 39 0.15 -3.07 5.30
CA ILE A 39 -0.75 -4.24 5.18
C ILE A 39 -2.01 -3.90 4.37
N ASN A 40 -2.63 -2.74 4.58
CA ASN A 40 -3.83 -2.35 3.83
C ASN A 40 -3.56 -2.12 2.33
N SER A 41 -2.46 -1.45 2.00
CA SER A 41 -2.09 -1.16 0.61
C SER A 41 -1.66 -2.43 -0.15
N LYS A 42 -0.92 -3.34 0.51
CA LYS A 42 -0.58 -4.64 -0.05
C LYS A 42 -1.82 -5.50 -0.30
N LEU A 43 -2.72 -5.60 0.69
CA LEU A 43 -3.97 -6.34 0.56
C LEU A 43 -4.84 -5.81 -0.58
N PHE A 44 -4.84 -4.48 -0.78
CA PHE A 44 -5.52 -3.85 -1.91
C PHE A 44 -4.92 -4.30 -3.25
N SER A 45 -3.60 -4.30 -3.38
CA SER A 45 -2.91 -4.72 -4.61
C SER A 45 -3.16 -6.20 -4.93
N GLU A 46 -3.07 -7.08 -3.93
CA GLU A 46 -3.37 -8.52 -4.07
C GLU A 46 -4.85 -8.76 -4.45
N THR A 47 -5.79 -8.02 -3.83
CA THR A 47 -7.21 -8.13 -4.14
C THR A 47 -7.50 -7.64 -5.56
N LEU A 48 -6.87 -6.54 -5.98
CA LEU A 48 -7.00 -5.99 -7.33
C LEU A 48 -6.48 -6.98 -8.38
N ALA A 49 -5.30 -7.56 -8.16
CA ALA A 49 -4.73 -8.59 -9.02
C ALA A 49 -5.64 -9.83 -9.13
N SER A 50 -6.20 -10.29 -8.01
CA SER A 50 -7.13 -11.41 -7.98
C SER A 50 -8.44 -11.10 -8.72
N MET A 51 -9.01 -9.90 -8.54
CA MET A 51 -10.19 -9.45 -9.27
C MET A 51 -9.92 -9.37 -10.77
N LEU A 52 -8.78 -8.81 -11.18
CA LEU A 52 -8.39 -8.75 -12.59
C LEU A 52 -8.25 -10.16 -13.19
N SER A 53 -7.60 -11.08 -12.48
CA SER A 53 -7.49 -12.48 -12.90
C SER A 53 -8.85 -13.18 -12.99
N SER A 54 -9.76 -12.95 -12.03
CA SER A 54 -11.10 -13.54 -12.07
C SER A 54 -11.95 -12.99 -13.22
N VAL A 55 -11.94 -11.68 -13.43
CA VAL A 55 -12.64 -11.00 -14.53
C VAL A 55 -12.13 -11.47 -15.87
N SER A 56 -10.82 -11.67 -15.98
CA SER A 56 -10.18 -12.14 -17.20
C SER A 56 -10.76 -13.48 -17.69
N SER A 57 -11.08 -14.40 -16.77
CA SER A 57 -11.64 -15.72 -17.09
C SER A 57 -13.09 -15.70 -17.59
N SER A 58 -13.78 -14.57 -17.52
CA SER A 58 -15.18 -14.45 -17.94
C SER A 58 -15.30 -14.32 -19.46
N SER A 59 -16.37 -14.82 -20.08
CA SER A 59 -16.68 -14.57 -21.51
C SER A 59 -17.43 -13.25 -21.75
N PHE A 60 -17.81 -12.55 -20.68
CA PHE A 60 -18.61 -11.33 -20.75
C PHE A 60 -17.76 -10.06 -20.80
N ASN A 61 -18.33 -9.01 -21.38
CA ASN A 61 -17.83 -7.65 -21.23
C ASN A 61 -18.22 -7.14 -19.84
N ILE A 62 -17.23 -6.75 -19.05
CA ILE A 62 -17.42 -6.40 -17.63
C ILE A 62 -16.88 -5.00 -17.40
N SER A 63 -17.66 -4.18 -16.69
CA SER A 63 -17.18 -2.92 -16.12
C SER A 63 -17.36 -2.99 -14.60
N LEU A 64 -16.25 -2.99 -13.88
CA LEU A 64 -16.19 -3.05 -12.43
C LEU A 64 -15.70 -1.72 -11.88
N LYS A 65 -16.35 -1.25 -10.82
CA LYS A 65 -15.96 -0.05 -10.08
C LYS A 65 -15.45 -0.48 -8.70
N ILE A 66 -14.19 -0.20 -8.41
CA ILE A 66 -13.55 -0.53 -7.13
C ILE A 66 -13.39 0.74 -6.32
N LEU A 67 -13.93 0.76 -5.10
CA LEU A 67 -13.68 1.83 -4.13
C LEU A 67 -12.33 1.59 -3.46
N VAL A 68 -11.39 2.51 -3.66
CA VAL A 68 -10.05 2.48 -3.06
C VAL A 68 -9.99 3.35 -1.80
N GLY A 69 -10.87 4.37 -1.71
CA GLY A 69 -11.00 5.24 -0.53
C GLY A 69 -9.86 6.23 -0.32
N LYS A 70 -8.83 6.21 -1.17
CA LYS A 70 -7.68 7.13 -1.17
C LYS A 70 -7.24 7.49 -2.58
N ALA A 71 -6.49 8.58 -2.71
CA ALA A 71 -5.86 8.95 -3.98
C ALA A 71 -4.82 7.90 -4.37
N CYS A 72 -4.92 7.38 -5.59
CA CYS A 72 -3.98 6.43 -6.14
C CYS A 72 -3.68 6.68 -7.62
N ASP A 73 -2.46 6.34 -8.05
CA ASP A 73 -2.10 6.16 -9.45
C ASP A 73 -1.88 4.68 -9.68
N VAL A 74 -2.64 4.05 -10.58
CA VAL A 74 -2.41 2.65 -10.94
C VAL A 74 -1.98 2.59 -12.39
N ASN A 75 -0.92 1.83 -12.66
CA ASN A 75 -0.41 1.57 -14.00
C ASN A 75 -0.23 0.07 -14.20
N ILE A 76 -0.65 -0.42 -15.36
CA ILE A 76 -0.44 -1.79 -15.79
C ILE A 76 0.57 -1.78 -16.94
N SER A 77 1.65 -2.52 -16.78
CA SER A 77 2.69 -2.68 -17.82
C SER A 77 3.37 -4.04 -17.65
N ASN A 78 3.63 -4.76 -18.74
CA ASN A 78 4.33 -6.05 -18.72
C ASN A 78 3.77 -7.06 -17.67
N ASN A 79 2.44 -7.25 -17.62
CA ASN A 79 1.74 -8.09 -16.65
C ASN A 79 1.97 -7.72 -15.16
N LYS A 80 2.47 -6.51 -14.90
CA LYS A 80 2.65 -5.98 -13.54
C LYS A 80 1.69 -4.83 -13.30
N VAL A 81 1.06 -4.83 -12.14
CA VAL A 81 0.31 -3.69 -11.60
C VAL A 81 1.24 -2.90 -10.71
N ASN A 82 1.49 -1.66 -11.10
CA ASN A 82 2.14 -0.66 -10.28
C ASN A 82 1.07 0.25 -9.69
N ALA A 83 0.73 0.07 -8.43
CA ALA A 83 -0.18 0.95 -7.70
C ALA A 83 0.62 1.89 -6.79
N ARG A 84 0.56 3.18 -7.05
CA ARG A 84 0.99 4.22 -6.11
C ARG A 84 -0.21 4.66 -5.30
N ILE A 85 -0.14 4.51 -3.99
CA ILE A 85 -1.14 5.00 -3.04
C ILE A 85 -0.43 6.00 -2.14
N GLU A 86 -0.85 7.26 -2.15
CA GLU A 86 -0.13 8.36 -1.49
C GLU A 86 1.36 8.41 -1.91
N ASN A 87 2.31 8.17 -1.00
CA ASN A 87 3.75 8.22 -1.25
C ASN A 87 4.40 6.85 -1.50
N GLU A 88 3.62 5.78 -1.49
CA GLU A 88 4.12 4.41 -1.58
C GLU A 88 3.80 3.79 -2.93
N VAL A 89 4.74 3.06 -3.51
CA VAL A 89 4.59 2.36 -4.80
C VAL A 89 4.64 0.86 -4.55
N TYR A 90 3.62 0.15 -5.03
CA TYR A 90 3.45 -1.28 -4.93
C TYR A 90 3.46 -1.88 -6.33
N THR A 91 4.22 -2.95 -6.50
CA THR A 91 4.30 -3.70 -7.76
C THR A 91 3.88 -5.13 -7.49
N GLU A 92 2.78 -5.57 -8.10
CA GLU A 92 2.34 -6.96 -8.06
C GLU A 92 2.32 -7.54 -9.47
N GLU A 93 2.76 -8.78 -9.62
CA GLU A 93 2.67 -9.51 -10.88
C GLU A 93 1.30 -10.19 -10.95
N ILE A 94 0.58 -9.98 -12.05
CA ILE A 94 -0.69 -10.65 -12.26
C ILE A 94 -0.48 -11.88 -13.13
N VAL A 95 -0.97 -13.01 -12.63
CA VAL A 95 -1.03 -14.25 -13.40
C VAL A 95 -2.37 -14.30 -14.13
N PHE A 96 -2.31 -14.22 -15.45
CA PHE A 96 -3.46 -14.41 -16.34
C PHE A 96 -3.38 -15.76 -17.07
N PRO A 97 -4.54 -16.37 -17.37
CA PRO A 97 -4.62 -17.39 -18.39
C PRO A 97 -4.12 -16.88 -19.75
N ASN A 98 -3.43 -17.74 -20.52
CA ASN A 98 -2.74 -17.39 -21.77
C ASN A 98 -3.62 -16.77 -22.87
N TYR A 99 -4.94 -16.86 -22.77
CA TYR A 99 -5.87 -16.31 -23.76
C TYR A 99 -6.27 -14.86 -23.49
N ILE A 100 -6.01 -14.32 -22.29
CA ILE A 100 -6.28 -12.91 -21.99
C ILE A 100 -5.06 -12.06 -22.30
N LYS A 101 -5.30 -10.92 -22.95
CA LYS A 101 -4.31 -9.87 -23.16
C LYS A 101 -4.60 -8.70 -22.24
N MET A 102 -3.70 -8.46 -21.29
CA MET A 102 -3.78 -7.26 -20.49
C MET A 102 -3.24 -6.07 -21.28
N LYS A 103 -4.05 -5.03 -21.43
CA LYS A 103 -3.65 -3.83 -22.15
C LYS A 103 -2.97 -2.86 -21.20
N GLU A 104 -1.84 -2.32 -21.63
CA GLU A 104 -1.16 -1.27 -20.89
C GLU A 104 -2.09 -0.09 -20.68
N SER A 105 -2.27 0.28 -19.42
CA SER A 105 -3.28 1.27 -19.03
C SER A 105 -2.90 1.93 -17.72
N LYS A 106 -3.28 3.20 -17.58
CA LYS A 106 -3.02 4.01 -16.40
C LYS A 106 -4.30 4.70 -15.96
N SER A 107 -4.61 4.62 -14.67
CA SER A 107 -5.75 5.27 -14.04
C SER A 107 -5.31 6.10 -12.84
N THR A 108 -6.04 7.19 -12.60
CA THR A 108 -5.90 8.06 -11.42
C THR A 108 -7.19 8.03 -10.63
N CYS A 109 -7.12 7.62 -9.38
CA CYS A 109 -8.25 7.49 -8.47
C CYS A 109 -8.64 8.86 -7.87
N SER A 110 -8.84 9.87 -8.72
CA SER A 110 -9.14 11.25 -8.29
C SER A 110 -10.40 11.35 -7.44
N THR A 111 -11.35 10.43 -7.65
CA THR A 111 -12.61 10.30 -6.89
C THR A 111 -12.59 9.15 -5.87
N GLY A 112 -11.43 8.54 -5.63
CA GLY A 112 -11.29 7.37 -4.75
C GLY A 112 -11.76 6.05 -5.37
N PHE A 113 -12.01 6.02 -6.68
CA PHE A 113 -12.43 4.82 -7.42
C PHE A 113 -11.45 4.49 -8.56
N ILE A 114 -11.37 3.21 -8.90
CA ILE A 114 -10.75 2.69 -10.13
C ILE A 114 -11.80 1.91 -10.90
N PHE A 115 -11.80 2.04 -12.22
CA PHE A 115 -12.62 1.25 -13.10
C PHE A 115 -11.78 0.18 -13.77
N ILE A 116 -12.23 -1.06 -13.71
CA ILE A 116 -11.69 -2.16 -14.50
C ILE A 116 -12.67 -2.40 -15.64
N LYS A 117 -12.15 -2.45 -16.85
CA LYS A 117 -12.92 -2.80 -18.04
C LYS A 117 -12.36 -4.06 -18.67
N LYS A 118 -13.28 -4.90 -19.14
CA LYS A 118 -12.99 -6.05 -19.97
C LYS A 118 -13.89 -6.01 -21.20
N SER A 119 -13.27 -6.20 -22.36
CA SER A 119 -13.98 -6.36 -23.64
C SER A 119 -13.34 -7.49 -24.44
N GLY A 120 -14.08 -8.57 -24.68
CA GLY A 120 -13.50 -9.79 -25.25
C GLY A 120 -12.35 -10.32 -24.39
N ASP A 121 -11.18 -10.52 -25.01
CA ASP A 121 -9.96 -11.00 -24.34
C ASP A 121 -9.10 -9.88 -23.76
N GLU A 122 -9.51 -8.62 -23.91
CA GLU A 122 -8.75 -7.47 -23.42
C GLU A 122 -9.25 -6.99 -22.06
N VAL A 123 -8.31 -6.73 -21.14
CA VAL A 123 -8.58 -6.13 -19.81
C VAL A 123 -7.71 -4.89 -19.62
N TRP A 124 -8.30 -3.79 -19.15
CA TRP A 124 -7.62 -2.52 -18.86
C TRP A 124 -8.25 -1.77 -17.69
N ILE A 125 -7.55 -0.75 -17.19
CA ILE A 125 -8.04 0.17 -16.15
C ILE A 125 -8.34 1.57 -16.70
N GLU A 126 -9.31 2.24 -16.10
CA GLU A 126 -9.69 3.64 -16.30
C GLU A 126 -9.93 4.35 -14.97
#